data_AF-A2BLC2-F1
#
_entry.id   AF-A2BLC2-F1
#
_cell.length_a   1.000
_cell.length_b   1.000
_cell.length_c   1.000
_cell.angle_alpha   90.00
_cell.angle_beta   90.00
_cell.angle_gamma   90.00
#
_symmetry.space_group_name_H-M   'P 1'
#
loop_
_entity.id
_entity.type
_entity.pdbx_description
1 polymer ?
#
loop_
_entity_poly.entity_id
_entity_poly.type
_entity_poly.pdbx_seq_one_letter_code
_entity_poly.pdbx_strand_id
1 'polypeptide(L)'
;MARARRLLEDILSRRDPQGYYVVVFEQPSETLGEVLREVEEKLRAGFVVEDIGSIVIVRSRSRNAVKELVLAALKRGLRIKTG
;
A
#
# COMPACT_ATOMS: atom_id res chain seq x y z
N MET A 1 5.34 -16.34 7.38
CA MET A 1 5.73 -15.69 6.10
C MET A 1 4.78 -15.95 4.92
N ALA A 2 4.04 -17.07 4.86
CA ALA A 2 3.15 -17.39 3.71
C ALA A 2 2.02 -16.37 3.43
N ARG A 3 1.44 -15.77 4.48
CA ARG A 3 0.31 -14.81 4.35
C ARG A 3 0.72 -13.50 3.67
N ALA A 4 1.85 -12.92 4.07
CA ALA A 4 2.36 -11.66 3.50
C ALA A 4 2.71 -11.81 2.01
N ARG A 5 3.27 -12.96 1.63
CA ARG A 5 3.59 -13.27 0.24
C ARG A 5 2.33 -13.36 -0.63
N ARG A 6 1.31 -14.11 -0.17
CA ARG A 6 0.04 -14.24 -0.91
C ARG A 6 -0.68 -12.90 -1.05
N LEU A 7 -0.71 -12.10 0.01
CA LEU A 7 -1.26 -10.73 0.00
C LEU A 7 -0.56 -9.86 -1.05
N LEU A 8 0.76 -9.89 -1.06
CA LEU A 8 1.55 -9.13 -2.02
C LEU A 8 1.32 -9.61 -3.45
N GLU A 9 1.30 -10.93 -3.68
CA GLU A 9 1.01 -11.51 -5.00
C GLU A 9 -0.38 -11.08 -5.50
N ASP A 10 -1.39 -11.08 -4.63
CA ASP A 10 -2.75 -10.62 -4.97
C ASP A 10 -2.78 -9.14 -5.39
N ILE A 11 -2.24 -8.25 -4.56
CA ILE A 11 -2.14 -6.80 -4.85
C ILE A 11 -1.38 -6.54 -6.14
N LEU A 12 -0.25 -7.22 -6.35
CA LEU A 12 0.61 -7.00 -7.52
C LEU A 12 0.11 -7.71 -8.78
N SER A 13 -0.88 -8.59 -8.68
CA SER A 13 -1.53 -9.24 -9.83
C SER A 13 -2.67 -8.40 -10.41
N ARG A 14 -3.24 -7.49 -9.62
CA ARG A 14 -4.38 -6.65 -10.00
C ARG A 14 -3.93 -5.22 -10.28
N ARG A 15 -4.42 -4.65 -11.37
CA ARG A 15 -4.31 -3.22 -11.67
C ARG A 15 -5.71 -2.68 -11.95
N ASP A 16 -5.98 -1.45 -11.55
CA ASP A 16 -7.20 -0.76 -11.95
C ASP A 16 -7.19 -0.46 -13.46
N PRO A 17 -8.34 -0.07 -14.06
CA PRO A 17 -8.40 0.28 -15.49
C PRO A 17 -7.46 1.42 -15.91
N GLN A 18 -6.99 2.24 -14.95
CA GLN A 18 -6.06 3.34 -15.16
C GLN A 18 -4.59 2.90 -15.03
N GLY A 19 -4.33 1.63 -14.74
CA GLY A 19 -3.00 1.02 -14.63
C GLY A 19 -2.35 1.15 -13.25
N TYR A 20 -3.09 1.55 -12.21
CA TYR A 20 -2.56 1.66 -10.84
C TYR A 20 -2.67 0.33 -10.09
N TYR A 21 -1.67 0.08 -9.25
CA TYR A 21 -1.79 -0.86 -8.15
C TYR A 21 -2.49 -0.16 -6.98
N VAL A 22 -3.44 -0.85 -6.35
CA VAL A 22 -4.29 -0.29 -5.31
C VAL A 22 -4.08 -1.08 -4.01
N VAL A 23 -3.85 -0.37 -2.91
CA VAL A 23 -3.74 -0.95 -1.57
C VAL A 23 -4.77 -0.25 -0.68
N VAL A 24 -5.58 -1.03 0.03
CA VAL A 24 -6.60 -0.51 0.94
C VAL A 24 -6.17 -0.81 2.37
N PHE A 25 -6.04 0.22 3.20
CA PHE A 25 -5.72 0.10 4.61
C PHE A 25 -6.99 0.27 5.45
N GLU A 26 -7.16 -0.57 6.48
CA GLU A 26 -8.39 -0.64 7.27
C GLU A 26 -8.60 0.53 8.24
N GLN A 27 -7.59 1.36 8.49
CA GLN A 27 -7.72 2.54 9.35
C GLN A 27 -6.67 3.61 8.95
N PRO A 28 -7.05 4.89 8.90
CA PRO A 28 -6.06 5.97 8.92
C PRO A 28 -5.22 5.88 10.19
N SER A 29 -3.91 6.04 10.07
CA SER A 29 -3.01 6.10 11.22
C SER A 29 -1.79 6.95 10.90
N GLU A 30 -1.21 7.57 11.93
CA GLU A 30 0.06 8.28 11.81
C GLU A 30 1.15 7.37 11.25
N THR A 31 1.16 6.10 11.69
CA THR A 31 2.07 5.06 11.20
C THR A 31 1.97 4.85 9.69
N LEU A 32 0.76 4.90 9.10
CA LEU A 32 0.61 4.81 7.64
C LEU A 32 1.24 6.03 6.95
N GLY A 33 1.06 7.23 7.48
CA GLY A 33 1.66 8.45 6.96
C GLY A 33 3.20 8.45 7.04
N GLU A 34 3.77 7.87 8.09
CA GLU A 34 5.22 7.67 8.22
C GLU A 34 5.76 6.67 7.19
N VAL A 35 5.07 5.54 7.01
CA VAL A 35 5.43 4.53 6.02
C VAL A 35 5.40 5.11 4.61
N LEU A 36 4.36 5.87 4.27
CA LEU A 36 4.23 6.50 2.96
C LEU A 36 5.41 7.43 2.71
N ARG A 37 5.70 8.36 3.63
CA ARG A 37 6.85 9.28 3.51
C ARG A 37 8.18 8.54 3.35
N GLU A 38 8.44 7.53 4.18
CA GLU A 38 9.67 6.73 4.07
C GLU A 38 9.83 6.09 2.68
N VAL A 39 8.74 5.53 2.13
CA VAL A 39 8.77 4.86 0.83
C VAL A 39 8.88 5.87 -0.32
N GLU A 40 8.19 7.01 -0.23
CA GLU A 40 8.29 8.09 -1.22
C GLU A 40 9.71 8.66 -1.30
N GLU A 41 10.33 8.95 -0.15
CA GLU A 41 11.71 9.44 -0.07
C GLU A 41 12.72 8.42 -0.61
N LYS A 42 12.58 7.15 -0.19
CA LYS A 42 13.49 6.06 -0.58
C LYS A 42 13.47 5.78 -2.08
N LEU A 43 12.29 5.86 -2.71
CA LEU A 43 12.11 5.44 -4.10
C LEU A 43 11.86 6.59 -5.08
N ARG A 44 11.76 7.83 -4.59
CA ARG A 44 11.32 9.01 -5.36
C ARG A 44 10.04 8.72 -6.15
N ALA A 45 9.13 7.98 -5.54
CA ALA A 45 7.86 7.55 -6.12
C ALA A 45 6.73 8.41 -5.54
N GLY A 46 5.68 8.63 -6.33
CA GLY A 46 4.45 9.27 -5.85
C GLY A 46 3.37 8.24 -5.52
N PHE A 47 2.65 8.50 -4.44
CA PHE A 47 1.37 7.85 -4.15
C PHE A 47 0.21 8.81 -4.33
N VAL A 48 -0.92 8.29 -4.81
CA VAL A 48 -2.21 8.97 -4.68
C VAL A 48 -2.90 8.37 -3.45
N VAL A 49 -3.24 9.22 -2.49
CA VAL A 49 -3.84 8.80 -1.21
C VAL A 49 -5.24 9.39 -1.10
N GLU A 50 -6.21 8.54 -0.82
CA GLU A 50 -7.60 8.92 -0.57
C GLU A 50 -8.04 8.40 0.79
N ASP A 51 -8.43 9.30 1.69
CA ASP A 51 -9.01 8.97 2.99
C ASP A 51 -10.54 8.93 2.87
N ILE A 52 -11.13 7.78 3.22
CA ILE A 52 -12.58 7.54 3.20
C ILE A 52 -13.06 7.19 4.62
N GLY A 53 -12.49 7.88 5.62
CA GLY A 53 -12.84 7.82 7.04
C GLY A 53 -12.40 6.52 7.70
N SER A 54 -13.09 5.42 7.39
CA SER A 54 -12.77 4.11 7.95
C SER A 54 -11.70 3.35 7.18
N ILE A 55 -11.27 3.83 6.01
CA ILE A 55 -10.21 3.21 5.21
C ILE A 55 -9.35 4.28 4.54
N VAL A 56 -8.13 3.90 4.19
CA VAL A 56 -7.27 4.71 3.33
C VAL A 56 -6.92 3.92 2.08
N ILE A 57 -7.19 4.49 0.91
CA ILE A 57 -6.84 3.91 -0.38
C ILE A 57 -5.55 4.56 -0.85
N VAL A 58 -4.54 3.75 -1.13
CA VAL A 58 -3.26 4.18 -1.67
C VAL A 58 -3.07 3.58 -3.04
N ARG A 59 -2.78 4.42 -4.03
CA ARG A 59 -2.59 4.03 -5.43
C ARG A 59 -1.20 4.44 -5.91
N SER A 60 -0.53 3.56 -6.65
CA SER A 60 0.70 3.92 -7.39
C SER A 60 0.83 3.15 -8.69
N ARG A 61 1.44 3.77 -9.70
CA ARG A 61 1.83 3.08 -10.94
C ARG A 61 3.13 2.27 -10.74
N SER A 62 3.89 2.56 -9.70
CA SER A 62 5.16 1.87 -9.42
C SER A 62 4.90 0.58 -8.66
N ARG A 63 5.09 -0.56 -9.35
CA ARG A 63 5.03 -1.91 -8.75
C ARG A 63 5.99 -2.04 -7.56
N ASN A 64 7.18 -1.48 -7.68
CA ASN A 64 8.21 -1.52 -6.64
C ASN A 64 7.80 -0.69 -5.42
N ALA A 65 7.22 0.49 -5.64
CA ALA A 65 6.74 1.34 -4.54
C ALA A 65 5.61 0.66 -3.75
N VAL A 66 4.65 0.04 -4.44
CA VAL A 66 3.58 -0.73 -3.78
C VAL A 66 4.15 -1.93 -3.01
N LYS A 67 5.13 -2.64 -3.57
CA LYS A 67 5.78 -3.74 -2.87
C LYS A 67 6.45 -3.29 -1.57
N GLU A 68 7.26 -2.24 -1.62
CA GLU A 68 7.94 -1.72 -0.43
C GLU A 68 6.94 -1.17 0.59
N LEU A 69 5.91 -0.47 0.14
CA LEU A 69 4.81 0.02 0.99
C LEU A 69 4.14 -1.13 1.76
N VAL A 70 3.71 -2.19 1.06
CA VAL A 70 3.03 -3.33 1.67
C VAL A 70 3.95 -4.02 2.69
N LEU A 71 5.22 -4.23 2.35
CA LEU A 71 6.18 -4.88 3.25
C LEU A 71 6.45 -4.02 4.51
N ALA A 72 6.68 -2.73 4.33
CA ALA A 72 6.91 -1.79 5.43
C ALA A 72 5.68 -1.65 6.34
N ALA A 73 4.49 -1.61 5.75
CA ALA A 73 3.23 -1.55 6.47
C ALA A 73 2.99 -2.81 7.32
N LEU A 74 3.17 -4.00 6.73
CA LEU A 74 3.03 -5.27 7.44
C LEU A 74 4.03 -5.41 8.59
N LYS A 75 5.28 -4.94 8.40
CA LYS A 75 6.31 -4.94 9.45
C LYS A 75 5.90 -4.09 10.66
N ARG A 76 5.10 -3.05 10.44
CA ARG A 76 4.56 -2.15 11.47
C ARG A 76 3.17 -2.55 11.97
N GLY A 77 2.66 -3.71 11.56
CA GLY A 77 1.36 -4.22 12.01
C GLY A 77 0.14 -3.52 11.40
N LEU A 78 0.32 -2.75 10.33
CA LEU A 78 -0.79 -2.14 9.62
C LEU A 78 -1.66 -3.21 8.95
N ARG A 79 -2.97 -3.02 9.00
CA ARG A 79 -3.95 -3.94 8.43
C ARG A 79 -4.32 -3.50 7.01
N ILE A 80 -4.13 -4.43 6.08
CA ILE A 80 -4.43 -4.25 4.66
C ILE A 80 -5.66 -5.10 4.35
N LYS A 81 -6.67 -4.46 3.77
CA LYS A 81 -7.88 -5.12 3.29
C LYS A 81 -7.63 -5.70 1.90
N THR A 82 -7.93 -6.98 1.75
CA THR A 82 -7.96 -7.67 0.45
C THR A 82 -9.38 -8.08 0.10
N GLY A 83 -9.73 -7.95 -1.18
CA GLY A 83 -10.99 -8.44 -1.75
C GLY A 83 -10.82 -9.79 -2.43
#